data_AF-A0A370U020-F1
#
_entry.id   AF-A0A370U020-F1
#
_cell.length_a   1.000
_cell.length_b   1.000
_cell.length_c   1.000
_cell.angle_alpha   90.00
_cell.angle_beta   90.00
_cell.angle_gamma   90.00
#
_symmetry.space_group_name_H-M   'P 1'
#
loop_
_entity.id
_entity.type
_entity.pdbx_description
1 polymer ?
#
loop_
_entity_poly.entity_id
_entity_poly.type
_entity_poly.pdbx_seq_one_letter_code
_entity_poly.pdbx_strand_id
1 'polypeptide(L)'
;MSTSAASQQEPRQSKPGEKAAPKRVLFIAGGVGINPLISMLRQIALDFQTRRHSPEFDIKFLYTTRDPGVENRGRILFLEPISKAIVGLGERAELELFLTGNEQENGEDYVRVSDMNIPFKRRRINPGDLLEALGPVEEREDVVCYVCGVPGMTDAFVEILKKAEGMDERNILFEKWW
;
A
#
# COMPACT_ATOMS: atom_id res chain seq x y z
N MET A 1 1.27 29.75 36.86
CA MET A 1 0.33 28.98 36.01
C MET A 1 0.29 29.68 34.67
N SER A 2 0.98 29.14 33.66
CA SER A 2 1.06 29.74 32.32
C SER A 2 0.40 28.76 31.36
N THR A 3 -0.79 29.12 30.87
CA THR A 3 -1.54 28.36 29.89
C THR A 3 -1.05 28.73 28.50
N SER A 4 -0.35 27.80 27.85
CA SER A 4 0.02 27.88 26.43
C SER A 4 -1.22 27.66 25.57
N ALA A 5 -1.57 28.65 24.75
CA ALA A 5 -2.65 28.55 23.79
C ALA A 5 -2.19 27.68 22.60
N ALA A 6 -2.82 26.53 22.42
CA ALA A 6 -2.69 25.74 21.21
C ALA A 6 -3.30 26.53 20.04
N SER A 7 -2.47 26.94 19.08
CA SER A 7 -2.96 27.54 17.84
C SER A 7 -3.69 26.46 17.03
N GLN A 8 -5.01 26.58 16.94
CA GLN A 8 -5.78 25.83 15.97
C GLN A 8 -5.41 26.36 14.58
N GLN A 9 -4.72 25.54 13.78
CA GLN A 9 -4.53 25.84 12.36
C GLN A 9 -5.88 25.68 11.65
N GLU A 10 -6.34 26.76 11.03
CA GLU A 10 -7.51 26.73 10.16
C GLU A 10 -7.28 25.82 8.96
N PRO A 11 -8.32 25.09 8.50
CA PRO A 11 -8.21 24.23 7.33
C PRO A 11 -7.85 25.05 6.09
N ARG A 12 -6.79 24.63 5.38
CA ARG A 12 -6.39 25.24 4.10
C ARG A 12 -7.53 25.09 3.10
N GLN A 13 -8.13 26.21 2.70
CA GLN A 13 -8.98 26.24 1.51
C GLN A 13 -8.11 25.97 0.28
N SER A 14 -8.45 24.93 -0.48
CA SER A 14 -7.76 24.57 -1.72
C SER A 14 -7.93 25.66 -2.78
N LYS A 15 -6.87 25.96 -3.53
CA LYS A 15 -6.94 26.92 -4.64
C LYS A 15 -7.73 26.32 -5.81
N PRO A 16 -8.36 27.14 -6.68
CA PRO A 16 -9.01 26.65 -7.89
C PRO A 16 -8.01 25.86 -8.76
N GLY A 17 -8.27 24.56 -8.94
CA GLY A 17 -7.39 23.63 -9.67
C GLY A 17 -6.48 22.75 -8.80
N GLU A 18 -6.43 22.98 -7.48
CA GLU A 18 -5.74 22.12 -6.53
C GLU A 18 -6.65 20.93 -6.18
N LYS A 19 -6.23 19.72 -6.58
CA LYS A 19 -6.98 18.50 -6.29
C LYS A 19 -7.05 18.31 -4.78
N ALA A 20 -8.22 17.92 -4.26
CA ALA A 20 -8.35 17.57 -2.85
C ALA A 20 -7.35 16.46 -2.49
N ALA A 21 -6.92 16.44 -1.23
CA ALA A 21 -6.08 15.37 -0.73
C ALA A 21 -6.80 14.02 -0.93
N PRO A 22 -6.08 12.94 -1.26
CA PRO A 22 -6.71 11.64 -1.42
C PRO A 22 -7.34 11.19 -0.11
N LYS A 23 -8.39 10.37 -0.18
CA LYS A 23 -8.93 9.64 0.98
C LYS A 23 -8.22 8.31 1.20
N ARG A 24 -7.64 7.74 0.13
CA ARG A 24 -6.91 6.48 0.18
C ARG A 24 -5.70 6.47 -0.74
N VAL A 25 -4.62 5.86 -0.27
CA VAL A 25 -3.45 5.54 -1.06
C VAL A 25 -3.30 4.03 -1.17
N LEU A 26 -3.26 3.52 -2.40
CA LEU A 26 -3.08 2.11 -2.73
C LEU A 26 -1.68 1.88 -3.29
N PHE A 27 -0.81 1.23 -2.52
CA PHE A 27 0.51 0.79 -2.97
C PHE A 27 0.42 -0.63 -3.52
N ILE A 28 0.93 -0.87 -4.74
CA ILE A 28 0.94 -2.19 -5.38
C ILE A 28 2.37 -2.53 -5.80
N ALA A 29 3.00 -3.43 -5.05
CA ALA A 29 4.39 -3.85 -5.25
C ALA A 29 4.49 -5.26 -5.84
N GLY A 30 5.39 -5.45 -6.80
CA GLY A 30 5.77 -6.75 -7.35
C GLY A 30 7.27 -7.02 -7.25
N GLY A 31 7.68 -8.01 -6.45
CA GLY A 31 9.10 -8.37 -6.29
C GLY A 31 9.95 -7.17 -5.87
N VAL A 32 11.03 -6.88 -6.62
CA VAL A 32 11.94 -5.74 -6.35
C VAL A 32 11.31 -4.36 -6.60
N GLY A 33 10.14 -4.30 -7.27
CA GLY A 33 9.37 -3.06 -7.42
C GLY A 33 8.89 -2.47 -6.08
N ILE A 34 9.06 -3.21 -4.98
CA ILE A 34 8.80 -2.73 -3.63
C ILE A 34 9.63 -1.49 -3.23
N ASN A 35 10.81 -1.26 -3.82
CA ASN A 35 11.80 -0.28 -3.33
C ASN A 35 11.29 1.17 -3.23
N PRO A 36 10.66 1.76 -4.27
CA PRO A 36 10.11 3.10 -4.15
C PRO A 36 8.98 3.16 -3.12
N LEU A 37 8.14 2.11 -3.07
CA LEU A 37 6.93 2.10 -2.25
C LEU A 37 7.25 1.97 -0.75
N ILE A 38 8.23 1.14 -0.37
CA ILE A 38 8.67 1.05 1.03
C ILE A 38 9.31 2.36 1.50
N SER A 39 10.01 3.07 0.61
CA SER A 39 10.60 4.37 0.94
C SER A 39 9.53 5.39 1.31
N MET A 40 8.46 5.48 0.51
CA MET A 40 7.30 6.33 0.79
C MET A 40 6.57 5.91 2.08
N LEU A 41 6.27 4.61 2.23
CA LEU A 41 5.58 4.09 3.42
C LEU A 41 6.34 4.41 4.72
N ARG A 42 7.66 4.21 4.73
CA ARG A 42 8.49 4.49 5.91
C ARG A 42 8.53 5.97 6.25
N GLN A 43 8.55 6.84 5.25
CA GLN A 43 8.50 8.28 5.51
C GLN A 43 7.17 8.68 6.13
N ILE A 44 6.05 8.18 5.58
CA ILE A 44 4.72 8.42 6.15
C ILE A 44 4.62 7.91 7.60
N ALA A 45 5.10 6.69 7.86
CA ALA A 45 5.11 6.13 9.21
C ALA A 45 6.00 6.92 10.17
N LEU A 46 7.17 7.39 9.72
CA LEU A 46 8.06 8.23 10.53
C LEU A 46 7.42 9.57 10.89
N ASP A 47 6.79 10.24 9.92
CA ASP A 47 6.14 11.54 10.14
C ASP A 47 4.95 11.41 11.09
N PHE A 48 4.21 10.30 11.01
CA PHE A 48 3.13 9.96 11.94
C PHE A 48 3.66 9.73 13.36
N GLN A 49 4.67 8.88 13.52
CA GLN A 49 5.26 8.55 14.83
C GLN A 49 5.90 9.77 15.51
N THR A 50 6.53 10.65 14.73
CA THR A 50 7.16 11.88 15.23
C THR A 50 6.18 13.04 15.40
N ARG A 51 4.87 12.82 15.16
CA ARG A 51 3.80 13.82 15.24
C ARG A 51 4.06 15.07 14.39
N ARG A 52 4.82 14.92 13.31
CA ARG A 52 5.04 16.00 12.33
C ARG A 52 3.82 16.15 11.44
N HIS A 53 3.22 15.03 11.06
CA HIS A 53 2.06 14.99 10.19
C HIS A 53 1.29 13.70 10.43
N SER A 54 -0.03 13.78 10.57
CA SER A 54 -0.89 12.59 10.55
C SER A 54 -1.40 12.38 9.13
N PRO A 55 -1.31 11.18 8.55
CA PRO A 55 -1.97 10.94 7.27
C PRO A 55 -3.48 11.15 7.45
N GLU A 56 -4.05 11.97 6.56
CA GLU A 56 -5.49 12.22 6.48
C GLU A 56 -6.20 11.21 5.54
N PHE A 57 -5.46 10.17 5.14
CA PHE A 57 -5.88 9.12 4.22
C PHE A 57 -5.54 7.74 4.78
N ASP A 58 -6.28 6.74 4.31
CA ASP A 58 -6.00 5.35 4.63
C ASP A 58 -5.03 4.75 3.61
N ILE A 59 -4.27 3.74 4.03
CA ILE A 59 -3.23 3.09 3.23
C ILE A 59 -3.58 1.62 3.06
N LYS A 60 -3.67 1.18 1.80
CA LYS A 60 -3.74 -0.23 1.44
C LYS A 60 -2.45 -0.61 0.72
N PHE A 61 -1.77 -1.63 1.20
CA PHE A 61 -0.51 -2.10 0.65
C PHE A 61 -0.66 -3.52 0.12
N LEU A 62 -0.69 -3.69 -1.19
CA LEU A 62 -0.65 -5.00 -1.83
C LEU A 62 0.80 -5.32 -2.20
N TYR A 63 1.33 -6.43 -1.69
CA TYR A 63 2.66 -6.90 -2.04
C TYR A 63 2.60 -8.31 -2.60
N THR A 64 3.04 -8.50 -3.84
CA THR A 64 3.18 -9.81 -4.45
C THR A 64 4.64 -10.15 -4.72
N THR A 65 5.01 -11.40 -4.42
CA THR A 65 6.33 -11.93 -4.72
C THR A 65 6.28 -13.43 -4.95
N ARG A 66 7.36 -13.99 -5.50
CA ARG A 66 7.51 -15.45 -5.59
C ARG A 66 7.70 -15.98 -4.18
N ASP A 67 7.01 -17.06 -3.84
CA ASP A 67 7.23 -17.76 -2.59
C ASP A 67 8.68 -18.29 -2.56
N PRO A 68 9.52 -17.86 -1.60
CA PRO A 68 10.89 -18.36 -1.50
C PRO A 68 10.96 -19.75 -0.84
N GLY A 69 9.81 -20.34 -0.50
CA GLY A 69 9.69 -21.60 0.22
C GLY A 69 9.64 -21.38 1.73
N VAL A 70 9.00 -22.30 2.45
CA VAL A 70 8.67 -22.20 3.88
C VAL A 70 9.85 -21.69 4.73
N GLU A 71 11.04 -22.24 4.52
CA GLU A 71 12.25 -21.90 5.29
C GLU A 71 12.76 -20.47 5.05
N ASN A 72 12.42 -19.86 3.92
CA ASN A 72 12.93 -18.55 3.50
C ASN A 72 11.86 -17.45 3.52
N ARG A 73 10.60 -17.74 3.87
CA ARG A 73 9.53 -16.73 3.88
C ARG A 73 9.83 -15.57 4.82
N GLY A 74 10.50 -15.81 5.95
CA GLY A 74 10.97 -14.76 6.86
C GLY A 74 12.01 -13.80 6.25
N ARG A 75 12.56 -14.12 5.07
CA ARG A 75 13.55 -13.31 4.33
C ARG A 75 12.95 -12.58 3.12
N ILE A 76 11.62 -12.58 2.99
CA ILE A 76 10.96 -11.80 1.94
C ILE A 76 11.39 -10.33 2.05
N LEU A 77 11.84 -9.79 0.92
CA LEU A 77 12.43 -8.46 0.83
C LEU A 77 11.49 -7.39 1.43
N PHE A 78 12.02 -6.63 2.39
CA PHE A 78 11.34 -5.57 3.17
C PHE A 78 10.08 -5.97 3.94
N LEU A 79 9.74 -7.25 4.06
CA LEU A 79 8.51 -7.65 4.75
C LEU A 79 8.48 -7.18 6.21
N GLU A 80 9.60 -7.29 6.93
CA GLU A 80 9.71 -6.80 8.31
C GLU A 80 9.53 -5.27 8.41
N PRO A 81 10.28 -4.43 7.67
CA PRO A 81 10.04 -2.98 7.63
C PRO A 81 8.61 -2.57 7.26
N ILE A 82 8.00 -3.21 6.25
CA ILE A 82 6.60 -2.92 5.86
C ILE A 82 5.69 -3.22 7.04
N SER A 83 5.79 -4.42 7.61
CA SER A 83 4.93 -4.86 8.70
C SER A 83 5.03 -3.95 9.92
N LYS A 84 6.26 -3.54 10.29
CA LYS A 84 6.48 -2.57 11.38
C LYS A 84 5.87 -1.20 11.08
N ALA A 85 5.96 -0.72 9.84
CA ALA A 85 5.34 0.55 9.45
C ALA A 85 3.81 0.48 9.51
N ILE A 86 3.21 -0.61 9.01
CA ILE A 86 1.76 -0.83 9.05
C ILE A 86 1.26 -0.88 10.50
N VAL A 87 1.89 -1.68 11.37
CA VAL A 87 1.56 -1.74 12.81
C VAL A 87 1.69 -0.35 13.46
N GLY A 88 2.74 0.40 13.12
CA GLY A 88 2.96 1.75 13.64
C GLY A 88 1.93 2.79 13.17
N LEU A 89 1.30 2.58 12.01
CA LEU A 89 0.22 3.40 11.47
C LEU A 89 -1.16 3.00 12.01
N GLY A 90 -1.27 1.82 12.63
CA GLY A 90 -2.50 1.34 13.25
C GLY A 90 -3.63 1.14 12.22
N GLU A 91 -4.85 1.52 12.58
CA GLU A 91 -6.05 1.34 11.76
C GLU A 91 -6.02 2.10 10.42
N ARG A 92 -5.07 3.01 10.24
CA ARG A 92 -4.88 3.76 8.98
C ARG A 92 -4.21 2.95 7.89
N ALA A 93 -3.63 1.79 8.19
CA ALA A 93 -2.86 1.06 7.21
C ALA A 93 -3.08 -0.45 7.28
N GLU A 94 -3.10 -1.09 6.12
CA GLU A 94 -3.24 -2.54 6.00
C GLU A 94 -2.29 -3.10 4.93
N LEU A 95 -1.79 -4.32 5.16
CA LEU A 95 -0.97 -5.09 4.24
C LEU A 95 -1.70 -6.36 3.80
N GLU A 96 -1.78 -6.58 2.50
CA GLU A 96 -2.10 -7.88 1.92
C GLU A 96 -0.91 -8.44 1.16
N LEU A 97 -0.44 -9.60 1.61
CA LEU A 97 0.70 -10.32 1.02
C LEU A 97 0.20 -11.45 0.10
N PHE A 98 0.80 -11.56 -1.08
CA PHE A 98 0.48 -12.57 -2.08
C PHE A 98 1.74 -13.35 -2.46
N LEU A 99 1.78 -14.64 -2.14
CA LEU A 99 2.90 -15.53 -2.47
C LEU A 99 2.53 -16.43 -3.66
N THR A 100 3.41 -16.45 -4.66
CA THR A 100 3.16 -17.09 -5.97
C THR A 100 4.11 -18.24 -6.24
N GLY A 101 3.68 -19.22 -7.06
CA GLY A 101 4.52 -20.32 -7.55
C GLY A 101 4.50 -21.60 -6.70
N ASN A 102 3.79 -21.62 -5.57
CA ASN A 102 3.58 -22.77 -4.69
C ASN A 102 2.10 -22.88 -4.26
N GLU A 103 1.16 -22.67 -5.19
CA GLU A 103 -0.28 -22.57 -4.90
C GLU A 103 -0.90 -23.86 -4.32
N GLN A 104 -0.24 -25.01 -4.48
CA GLN A 104 -0.72 -26.32 -4.00
C GLN A 104 -0.01 -26.82 -2.72
N GLU A 105 0.87 -26.01 -2.13
CA GLU A 105 1.59 -26.41 -0.92
C GLU A 105 0.68 -26.31 0.32
N ASN A 106 0.56 -27.42 1.06
CA ASN A 106 -0.17 -27.44 2.34
C ASN A 106 0.70 -26.84 3.45
N GLY A 107 0.10 -25.98 4.29
CA GLY A 107 0.78 -25.44 5.46
C GLY A 107 0.16 -24.15 5.97
N GLU A 108 0.92 -23.40 6.76
CA GLU A 108 0.49 -22.13 7.36
C GLU A 108 0.39 -20.99 6.32
N ASP A 109 -0.76 -20.30 6.30
CA ASP A 109 -1.03 -19.12 5.46
C ASP A 109 -0.53 -17.81 6.10
N TYR A 110 0.55 -17.88 6.86
CA TYR A 110 1.21 -16.72 7.42
C TYR A 110 2.74 -16.83 7.40
N VAL A 111 3.40 -15.68 7.37
CA VAL A 111 4.85 -15.57 7.49
C VAL A 111 5.17 -15.03 8.88
N ARG A 112 6.03 -15.72 9.62
CA ARG A 112 6.57 -15.23 10.90
C ARG A 112 7.70 -14.26 10.63
N VAL A 113 7.55 -13.04 11.10
CA VAL A 113 8.55 -11.97 10.96
C VAL A 113 8.68 -11.23 12.28
N SER A 114 9.85 -11.37 12.92
CA SER A 114 10.02 -10.96 14.32
C SER A 114 8.91 -11.58 15.19
N ASP A 115 8.15 -10.76 15.92
CA ASP A 115 7.03 -11.19 16.77
C ASP A 115 5.65 -11.06 16.08
N MET A 116 5.63 -10.90 14.75
CA MET A 116 4.41 -10.72 13.95
C MET A 116 4.11 -11.94 13.08
N ASN A 117 2.82 -12.26 12.95
CA ASN A 117 2.30 -13.23 11.98
C ASN A 117 1.62 -12.49 10.84
N ILE A 118 2.23 -12.49 9.67
CA ILE A 118 1.72 -11.77 8.50
C ILE A 118 0.94 -12.73 7.60
N PRO A 119 -0.40 -12.65 7.54
CA PRO A 119 -1.18 -13.53 6.68
C PRO A 119 -0.86 -13.29 5.21
N PHE A 120 -0.97 -14.34 4.39
CA PHE A 120 -0.80 -14.22 2.94
C PHE A 120 -1.78 -15.08 2.15
N LYS A 121 -2.00 -14.69 0.90
CA LYS A 121 -2.78 -15.43 -0.09
C LYS A 121 -1.82 -16.22 -1.00
N ARG A 122 -2.01 -17.54 -1.12
CA ARG A 122 -1.24 -18.45 -2.00
C ARG A 122 -1.69 -18.36 -3.46
N ARG A 123 -1.53 -17.21 -4.08
CA ARG A 123 -1.86 -16.98 -5.49
C ARG A 123 -1.33 -15.63 -5.96
N ARG A 124 -1.36 -15.42 -7.28
CA ARG A 124 -1.20 -14.08 -7.87
C ARG A 124 -2.37 -13.19 -7.47
N ILE A 125 -2.11 -11.88 -7.40
CA ILE A 125 -3.14 -10.84 -7.38
C ILE A 125 -3.98 -10.99 -8.64
N ASN A 126 -5.30 -10.99 -8.50
CA ASN A 126 -6.24 -11.00 -9.60
C ASN A 126 -6.97 -9.64 -9.70
N PRO A 127 -7.74 -9.38 -10.78
CA PRO A 127 -8.45 -8.12 -10.93
C PRO A 127 -9.40 -7.80 -9.77
N GLY A 128 -10.02 -8.82 -9.17
CA GLY A 128 -10.92 -8.67 -8.03
C GLY A 128 -10.23 -8.09 -6.80
N ASP A 129 -9.01 -8.52 -6.47
CA ASP A 129 -8.24 -7.95 -5.35
C ASP A 129 -7.93 -6.46 -5.57
N LEU A 130 -7.64 -6.07 -6.82
CA LEU A 130 -7.38 -4.67 -7.16
C LEU A 130 -8.64 -3.82 -6.95
N LEU A 131 -9.78 -4.28 -7.47
CA LEU A 131 -11.06 -3.58 -7.33
C LEU A 131 -11.55 -3.53 -5.88
N GLU A 132 -11.30 -4.58 -5.10
CA GLU A 132 -11.59 -4.61 -3.66
C GLU A 132 -10.73 -3.58 -2.91
N ALA A 133 -9.43 -3.52 -3.20
CA ALA A 133 -8.52 -2.57 -2.56
C ALA A 133 -8.85 -1.10 -2.90
N LEU A 134 -9.40 -0.85 -4.09
CA LEU A 134 -9.93 0.46 -4.48
C LEU A 134 -11.13 0.90 -3.63
N GLY A 135 -11.92 -0.04 -3.12
CA GLY A 135 -13.15 0.27 -2.37
C GLY A 135 -14.36 0.61 -3.24
N PRO A 136 -15.40 1.22 -2.63
CA PRO A 136 -16.65 1.59 -3.29
C PRO A 136 -16.44 2.51 -4.48
N VAL A 137 -17.26 2.39 -5.53
CA VAL A 137 -17.09 3.12 -6.79
C VAL A 137 -17.12 4.64 -6.60
N GLU A 138 -18.00 5.10 -5.72
CA GLU A 138 -18.21 6.50 -5.35
C GLU A 138 -17.03 7.14 -4.61
N GLU A 139 -16.09 6.36 -4.08
CA GLU A 139 -14.90 6.86 -3.39
C GLU A 139 -13.64 6.82 -4.27
N ARG A 140 -13.68 6.16 -5.42
CA ARG A 140 -12.51 5.87 -6.25
C ARG A 140 -11.86 7.11 -6.87
N GLU A 141 -12.62 8.20 -7.05
CA GLU A 141 -12.06 9.47 -7.52
C GLU A 141 -11.04 10.08 -6.55
N ASP A 142 -11.14 9.73 -5.26
CA ASP A 142 -10.26 10.16 -4.17
C ASP A 142 -9.17 9.12 -3.83
N VAL A 143 -9.04 8.05 -4.62
CA VAL A 143 -8.00 7.02 -4.45
C VAL A 143 -6.80 7.35 -5.34
N VAL A 144 -5.60 7.31 -4.77
CA VAL A 144 -4.33 7.38 -5.52
C VAL A 144 -3.62 6.04 -5.49
N CYS A 145 -3.29 5.49 -6.66
CA CYS A 145 -2.57 4.23 -6.81
C CYS A 145 -1.10 4.47 -7.18
N TYR A 146 -0.20 3.74 -6.52
CA TYR A 146 1.21 3.66 -6.88
C TYR A 146 1.56 2.21 -7.22
N VAL A 147 1.89 1.95 -8.49
CA VAL A 147 2.19 0.60 -8.99
C VAL A 147 3.67 0.49 -9.36
N CYS A 148 4.36 -0.52 -8.83
CA CYS A 148 5.75 -0.78 -9.20
C CYS A 148 6.07 -2.27 -9.10
N GLY A 149 6.58 -2.84 -10.18
CA GLY A 149 6.88 -4.27 -10.28
C GLY A 149 7.45 -4.64 -11.63
N VAL A 150 7.49 -5.95 -11.91
CA VAL A 150 7.94 -6.45 -13.21
C VAL A 150 7.05 -5.93 -14.35
N PRO A 151 7.58 -5.67 -15.57
CA PRO A 151 6.85 -4.98 -16.63
C PRO A 151 5.46 -5.55 -16.92
N GLY A 152 5.35 -6.87 -17.07
CA GLY A 152 4.07 -7.54 -17.35
C GLY A 152 3.03 -7.42 -16.23
N MET A 153 3.47 -7.32 -14.97
CA MET A 153 2.56 -7.06 -13.84
C MET A 153 2.07 -5.61 -13.87
N THR A 154 3.00 -4.66 -14.00
CA THR A 154 2.71 -3.23 -13.97
C THR A 154 1.75 -2.86 -15.10
N ASP A 155 2.04 -3.29 -16.34
CA ASP A 155 1.18 -3.01 -17.49
C ASP A 155 -0.23 -3.58 -17.32
N ALA A 156 -0.33 -4.84 -16.88
CA ALA A 156 -1.63 -5.49 -16.66
C ALA A 156 -2.45 -4.80 -15.56
N PHE A 157 -1.82 -4.44 -14.43
CA PHE A 157 -2.52 -3.82 -13.30
C PHE A 157 -2.92 -2.38 -13.62
N VAL A 158 -2.06 -1.60 -14.28
CA VAL A 158 -2.41 -0.24 -14.73
C VAL A 158 -3.59 -0.29 -15.69
N GLU A 159 -3.61 -1.22 -16.65
CA GLU A 159 -4.75 -1.39 -17.56
C GLU A 159 -6.06 -1.76 -16.84
N ILE A 160 -5.99 -2.59 -15.81
CA ILE A 160 -7.17 -2.92 -14.99
C ILE A 160 -7.64 -1.68 -14.22
N LEU A 161 -6.74 -0.96 -13.57
CA LEU A 161 -7.06 0.23 -12.76
C LEU A 161 -7.66 1.35 -13.62
N LYS A 162 -7.16 1.57 -14.84
CA LYS A 162 -7.71 2.58 -15.76
C LYS A 162 -9.13 2.27 -16.21
N LYS A 163 -9.49 0.98 -16.28
CA LYS A 163 -10.82 0.51 -16.65
C LYS A 163 -11.76 0.38 -15.45
N ALA A 164 -11.28 0.60 -14.23
CA ALA A 164 -12.10 0.52 -13.04
C ALA A 164 -13.06 1.70 -12.99
N GLU A 165 -14.36 1.42 -12.92
CA GLU A 165 -15.39 2.44 -12.77
C GLU A 165 -15.10 3.35 -11.56
N GLY A 166 -15.27 4.66 -11.72
CA GLY A 166 -15.01 5.66 -10.69
C GLY A 166 -13.54 6.10 -10.55
N MET A 167 -12.59 5.45 -11.22
CA MET A 167 -11.18 5.86 -11.16
C MET A 167 -10.87 7.02 -12.10
N ASP A 168 -10.07 7.97 -11.61
CA ASP A 168 -9.42 8.99 -12.43
C ASP A 168 -8.03 8.50 -12.85
N GLU A 169 -7.75 8.40 -14.15
CA GLU A 169 -6.46 7.94 -14.66
C GLU A 169 -5.27 8.74 -14.12
N ARG A 170 -5.46 10.03 -13.79
CA ARG A 170 -4.41 10.90 -13.23
C ARG A 170 -3.95 10.45 -11.84
N ASN A 171 -4.75 9.65 -11.15
CA ASN A 171 -4.43 9.08 -9.85
C ASN A 171 -3.68 7.74 -9.94
N ILE A 172 -3.42 7.23 -11.15
CA ILE A 172 -2.72 5.97 -11.37
C ILE A 172 -1.27 6.27 -11.73
N LEU A 173 -0.42 6.23 -10.71
CA LEU A 173 1.01 6.51 -10.82
C LEU A 173 1.77 5.18 -10.85
N PHE A 174 2.74 5.05 -11.74
CA PHE A 174 3.52 3.82 -11.85
C PHE A 174 4.94 4.07 -12.30
N GLU A 175 5.85 3.20 -11.85
CA GLU A 175 7.25 3.20 -12.26
C GLU A 175 7.50 2.00 -13.17
N LYS A 176 8.14 2.23 -14.33
CA LYS A 176 8.57 1.16 -15.23
C LYS A 176 10.07 0.97 -15.14
N TRP A 177 10.49 -0.27 -14.92
CA TRP A 177 11.90 -0.69 -14.97
C TRP A 177 12.17 -1.38 -16.31
N TRP A 178 13.34 -1.11 -16.89
CA TRP A 178 13.78 -1.61 -18.20
C TRP A 178 14.20 -3.08 -18.20
#